data_AF-A0A9P7AQ23-F1
#
_entry.id   AF-A0A9P7AQ23-F1
#
_cell.length_a   1.000
_cell.length_b   1.000
_cell.length_c   1.000
_cell.angle_alpha   90.00
_cell.angle_beta   90.00
_cell.angle_gamma   90.00
#
_symmetry.space_group_name_H-M   'P 1'
#
loop_
_entity.id
_entity.type
_entity.pdbx_description
1 polymer ?
#
loop_
_entity_poly.entity_id
_entity_poly.type
_entity_poly.pdbx_seq_one_letter_code
_entity_poly.pdbx_strand_id
1 'polypeptide(L)'
;MAPPTKYKTDAAKLQAMRAKRSRYYAKCREEILAKRREKYHLNKNRRKDDDGSDNKGAGDNLDKGNNGSDECASDADESIGTLAECIAVVKYAKDDFMAHIKSPQKFTLGVFAEYTKSIPDAPGTHGDREILKRAMSSIEDFLDRASRGQDGILQLCGVCDEWRAAEQVCTSMRDTIAMVEDIYCHALSDGDAKLAVVHLLKGFLYQNYNEF
;
A
#
# COMPACT_ATOMS: atom_id res chain seq x y z
N MET A 1 16.06 -39.50 -8.20
CA MET A 1 15.03 -38.45 -7.97
C MET A 1 13.67 -39.12 -7.95
N ALA A 2 12.87 -38.89 -6.91
CA ALA A 2 11.52 -39.46 -6.85
C ALA A 2 10.63 -38.79 -7.92
N PRO A 3 9.78 -39.57 -8.64
CA PRO A 3 8.90 -39.01 -9.66
C PRO A 3 7.86 -38.06 -9.05
N PRO A 4 7.46 -36.98 -9.78
CA PRO A 4 6.52 -35.99 -9.27
C PRO A 4 5.14 -36.59 -9.03
N THR A 5 4.59 -36.35 -7.83
CA THR A 5 3.28 -36.86 -7.41
C THR A 5 2.17 -36.21 -8.23
N LYS A 6 1.43 -37.01 -9.03
CA LYS A 6 0.27 -36.55 -9.79
C LYS A 6 -0.99 -36.62 -8.93
N TYR A 7 -1.57 -35.47 -8.59
CA TYR A 7 -2.83 -35.39 -7.84
C TYR A 7 -4.01 -35.52 -8.80
N LYS A 8 -4.87 -36.52 -8.58
CA LYS A 8 -6.02 -36.84 -9.46
C LYS A 8 -7.27 -36.00 -9.17
N THR A 9 -7.38 -35.40 -7.99
CA THR A 9 -8.55 -34.61 -7.57
C THR A 9 -8.14 -33.20 -7.19
N ASP A 10 -9.04 -32.23 -7.39
CA ASP A 10 -8.75 -30.83 -7.08
C ASP A 10 -8.66 -30.57 -5.57
N ALA A 11 -9.40 -31.33 -4.76
CA ALA A 11 -9.24 -31.33 -3.30
C ALA A 11 -7.83 -31.77 -2.87
N ALA A 12 -7.27 -32.81 -3.50
CA ALA A 12 -5.92 -33.27 -3.21
C ALA A 12 -4.85 -32.27 -3.67
N LYS A 13 -5.06 -31.60 -4.81
CA LYS A 13 -4.18 -30.49 -5.26
C LYS A 13 -4.19 -29.34 -4.25
N LEU A 14 -5.37 -28.96 -3.75
CA LEU A 14 -5.52 -27.86 -2.80
C LEU A 14 -4.83 -28.19 -1.46
N GLN A 15 -5.01 -29.41 -0.96
CA GLN A 15 -4.36 -29.87 0.28
C GLN A 15 -2.83 -29.94 0.12
N ALA A 16 -2.33 -30.43 -1.02
CA ALA A 16 -0.91 -30.45 -1.33
C ALA A 16 -0.31 -29.03 -1.43
N MET A 17 -1.03 -28.08 -2.04
CA MET A 17 -0.62 -26.67 -2.07
C MET A 17 -0.56 -26.05 -0.67
N ARG A 18 -1.58 -26.31 0.18
CA ARG A 18 -1.60 -25.84 1.58
C ARG A 18 -0.42 -26.40 2.36
N ALA A 19 -0.14 -27.70 2.24
CA ALA A 19 1.01 -28.34 2.89
C ALA A 19 2.35 -27.79 2.39
N LYS A 20 2.49 -27.54 1.09
CA LYS A 20 3.70 -26.94 0.50
C LYS A 20 3.92 -25.52 1.02
N ARG A 21 2.87 -24.69 1.07
CA ARG A 21 2.93 -23.33 1.62
C ARG A 21 3.28 -23.37 3.11
N SER A 22 2.63 -24.21 3.90
CA SER A 22 2.93 -24.37 5.33
C SER A 22 4.40 -24.73 5.59
N ARG A 23 4.96 -25.68 4.83
CA ARG A 23 6.38 -26.04 4.93
C ARG A 23 7.32 -24.90 4.53
N TYR A 24 6.97 -24.16 3.48
CA TYR A 24 7.73 -22.97 3.07
C TYR A 24 7.73 -21.90 4.16
N TYR A 25 6.55 -21.56 4.72
CA TYR A 25 6.44 -20.60 5.81
C TYR A 25 7.15 -21.04 7.08
N ALA A 26 7.09 -22.33 7.43
CA ALA A 26 7.84 -22.86 8.57
C ALA A 26 9.36 -22.74 8.36
N LYS A 27 9.85 -23.01 7.15
CA LYS A 27 11.29 -22.92 6.81
C LYS A 27 11.79 -21.48 6.76
N CYS A 28 11.00 -20.57 6.20
CA CYS A 28 11.38 -19.17 5.99
C CYS A 28 10.81 -18.23 7.08
N ARG A 29 10.26 -18.76 8.18
CA ARG A 29 9.60 -17.98 9.23
C ARG A 29 10.50 -16.88 9.77
N GLU A 30 11.72 -17.24 10.16
CA GLU A 30 12.68 -16.31 10.76
C GLU A 30 13.16 -15.25 9.75
N GLU A 31 13.33 -15.61 8.48
CA GLU A 31 13.73 -14.67 7.43
C GLU A 31 12.60 -13.67 7.11
N ILE A 32 11.35 -14.15 7.08
CA ILE A 32 10.16 -13.31 6.91
C ILE A 32 10.02 -12.35 8.10
N LEU A 33 10.21 -12.84 9.32
CA LEU A 33 10.18 -12.01 10.53
C LEU A 33 11.34 -11.01 10.56
N ALA A 34 12.54 -11.40 10.14
CA ALA A 34 13.69 -10.51 10.04
C ALA A 34 13.45 -9.37 9.04
N LYS A 35 12.95 -9.68 7.83
CA LYS A 35 12.56 -8.66 6.84
C LYS A 35 11.46 -7.73 7.35
N ARG A 36 10.51 -8.25 8.13
CA ARG A 36 9.47 -7.43 8.78
C ARG A 36 10.06 -6.50 9.84
N ARG A 37 10.97 -6.98 10.68
CA ARG A 37 11.70 -6.17 11.67
C ARG A 37 12.52 -5.07 10.99
N GLU A 38 13.25 -5.40 9.93
CA GLU A 38 14.04 -4.45 9.16
C GLU A 38 13.17 -3.35 8.53
N LYS A 39 12.03 -3.72 7.92
CA LYS A 39 11.07 -2.75 7.38
C LYS A 39 10.50 -1.84 8.47
N TYR A 40 10.23 -2.37 9.66
CA TYR A 40 9.77 -1.59 10.80
C TYR A 40 10.82 -0.55 11.26
N HIS A 41 12.09 -0.96 11.36
CA HIS A 41 13.19 -0.04 11.69
C HIS A 41 13.39 1.03 10.61
N LEU A 42 13.28 0.68 9.33
CA LEU A 42 13.39 1.64 8.23
C LEU A 42 12.28 2.70 8.28
N ASN A 43 11.04 2.28 8.51
CA ASN A 43 9.90 3.19 8.61
C ASN A 43 9.95 4.05 9.89
N LYS A 44 10.48 3.52 11.00
CA LYS A 44 10.70 4.29 12.23
C LYS A 44 11.75 5.38 12.04
N ASN A 45 12.82 5.10 11.30
CA ASN A 45 13.86 6.09 11.03
C ASN A 45 13.35 7.20 10.10
N ARG A 46 12.58 6.88 9.06
CA ARG A 46 11.96 7.90 8.18
C ARG A 46 11.08 8.90 8.95
N ARG A 47 10.38 8.45 9.99
CA ARG A 47 9.55 9.33 10.84
C ARG A 47 10.36 10.25 11.77
N LYS A 48 11.62 9.90 12.09
CA LYS A 48 12.49 10.74 12.93
C LYS A 48 13.16 11.85 12.12
N ASP A 49 13.38 11.63 10.83
CA ASP A 49 14.06 12.60 9.97
C ASP A 49 13.14 13.78 9.58
N ASP A 50 11.81 13.60 9.61
CA ASP A 50 10.82 14.65 9.31
C ASP A 50 10.47 15.57 10.49
N ASP A 51 10.79 15.18 11.74
CA ASP A 51 10.46 15.95 12.96
C ASP A 51 11.63 16.83 13.49
N GLY A 52 12.74 16.91 12.74
CA GLY A 52 14.01 17.47 13.22
C GLY A 52 14.45 18.82 12.62
N SER A 53 13.63 19.48 11.81
CA SER A 53 14.01 20.73 11.13
C SER A 53 13.10 21.89 11.51
N ASP A 54 13.22 22.38 12.76
CA ASP A 54 13.02 23.80 13.09
C ASP A 54 13.36 24.06 14.57
N ASN A 55 14.64 24.29 14.88
CA ASN A 55 15.01 25.38 15.80
C ASN A 55 16.51 25.71 15.75
N LYS A 56 16.84 26.86 15.14
CA LYS A 56 18.10 27.58 15.36
C LYS A 56 17.93 28.46 16.59
N GLY A 57 18.62 28.16 17.68
CA GLY A 57 18.73 29.04 18.84
C GLY A 57 19.92 28.65 19.71
N ALA A 58 20.94 29.50 19.72
CA ALA A 58 22.23 29.31 20.39
C ALA A 58 22.12 29.18 21.92
N GLY A 59 23.05 28.43 22.52
CA GLY A 59 23.20 28.36 23.97
C GLY A 59 24.24 27.34 24.42
N ASP A 60 25.47 27.82 24.51
CA ASP A 60 26.67 27.19 25.08
C ASP A 60 26.44 26.64 26.52
N ASN A 61 26.84 25.39 26.80
CA ASN A 61 27.68 25.02 27.95
C ASN A 61 27.85 23.50 28.15
N LEU A 62 29.07 23.18 28.57
CA LEU A 62 29.62 21.87 28.92
C LEU A 62 29.02 21.21 30.17
N ASP A 63 29.24 19.89 30.20
CA ASP A 63 29.43 19.02 31.37
C ASP A 63 28.19 18.54 32.14
N LYS A 64 27.84 17.26 31.93
CA LYS A 64 27.95 16.20 32.96
C LYS A 64 27.44 14.86 32.43
N GLY A 65 28.21 13.82 32.75
CA GLY A 65 27.87 12.45 32.39
C GLY A 65 26.77 11.82 33.26
N ASN A 66 26.70 10.51 33.07
CA ASN A 66 26.15 9.48 33.95
C ASN A 66 24.75 8.93 33.60
N ASN A 67 24.76 7.63 33.31
CA ASN A 67 23.72 6.61 33.50
C ASN A 67 22.27 6.95 33.14
N GLY A 68 21.84 6.42 31.98
CA GLY A 68 20.44 6.21 31.63
C GLY A 68 20.26 4.79 31.15
N SER A 69 19.78 3.96 32.08
CA SER A 69 19.07 2.69 31.93
C SER A 69 18.76 2.20 30.51
N ASP A 70 19.13 0.94 30.32
CA ASP A 70 18.49 -0.06 29.49
C ASP A 70 16.97 -0.10 29.76
N GLU A 71 16.26 0.92 29.29
CA GLU A 71 14.81 0.90 29.19
C GLU A 71 14.46 0.06 27.98
N CYS A 72 14.28 -1.23 28.25
CA CYS A 72 13.33 -2.07 27.55
C CYS A 72 12.02 -1.28 27.42
N ALA A 73 11.89 -0.53 26.32
CA ALA A 73 10.64 0.03 25.89
C ALA A 73 9.72 -1.16 25.72
N SER A 74 8.95 -1.42 26.77
CA SER A 74 7.87 -2.38 26.80
C SER A 74 7.11 -2.20 25.51
N ASP A 75 7.00 -3.28 24.74
CA ASP A 75 6.00 -3.42 23.70
C ASP A 75 4.70 -2.87 24.30
N ALA A 76 4.38 -1.63 23.94
CA ALA A 76 3.04 -1.13 24.10
C ALA A 76 2.26 -2.01 23.16
N ASP A 77 1.76 -3.10 23.73
CA ASP A 77 0.72 -3.94 23.19
C ASP A 77 -0.32 -2.97 22.63
N GLU A 78 -0.24 -2.74 21.32
CA GLU A 78 -1.20 -1.93 20.58
C GLU A 78 -2.46 -2.78 20.65
N SER A 79 -3.17 -2.64 21.78
CA SER A 79 -4.31 -3.46 22.13
C SER A 79 -5.21 -3.49 20.91
N ILE A 80 -5.31 -4.66 20.30
CA ILE A 80 -6.20 -4.90 19.17
C ILE A 80 -7.57 -4.48 19.68
N GLY A 81 -8.11 -3.40 19.11
CA GLY A 81 -9.36 -2.81 19.57
C GLY A 81 -10.53 -3.78 19.49
N THR A 82 -11.72 -3.32 19.83
CA THR A 82 -12.91 -4.16 19.64
C THR A 82 -13.20 -4.39 18.15
N LEU A 83 -13.93 -5.46 17.82
CA LEU A 83 -14.35 -5.71 16.42
C LEU A 83 -15.11 -4.51 15.84
N ALA A 84 -15.94 -3.84 16.65
CA ALA A 84 -16.67 -2.65 16.26
C ALA A 84 -15.73 -1.47 15.93
N GLU A 85 -14.65 -1.28 16.68
CA GLU A 85 -13.63 -0.27 16.39
C GLU A 85 -12.89 -0.58 15.08
N CYS A 86 -12.50 -1.83 14.85
CA CYS A 86 -11.83 -2.22 13.60
C CYS A 86 -12.74 -1.99 12.38
N ILE A 87 -14.02 -2.35 12.48
CA ILE A 87 -15.01 -2.09 11.43
C ILE A 87 -15.19 -0.59 11.20
N ALA A 88 -15.25 0.20 12.28
CA ALA A 88 -15.36 1.66 12.18
C ALA A 88 -14.15 2.27 11.47
N VAL A 89 -12.92 1.81 11.74
CA VAL A 89 -11.70 2.26 11.05
C VAL A 89 -11.79 2.00 9.55
N VAL A 90 -12.18 0.80 9.13
CA VAL A 90 -12.36 0.47 7.69
C VAL A 90 -13.42 1.37 7.07
N LYS A 91 -14.56 1.55 7.77
CA LYS A 91 -15.66 2.38 7.29
C LYS A 91 -15.24 3.84 7.10
N TYR A 92 -14.57 4.45 8.09
CA TYR A 92 -14.10 5.82 7.97
C TYR A 92 -13.08 5.98 6.85
N ALA A 93 -12.13 5.05 6.71
CA ALA A 93 -11.17 5.08 5.61
C ALA A 93 -11.87 4.99 4.24
N LYS A 94 -12.89 4.14 4.11
CA LYS A 94 -13.74 4.04 2.91
C LYS A 94 -14.49 5.35 2.64
N ASP A 95 -15.15 5.89 3.65
CA ASP A 95 -15.98 7.09 3.51
C ASP A 95 -15.12 8.30 3.11
N ASP A 96 -13.96 8.48 3.74
CA ASP A 96 -12.98 9.51 3.37
C ASP A 96 -12.47 9.32 1.92
N PHE A 97 -12.12 8.08 1.56
CA PHE A 97 -11.69 7.73 0.20
C PHE A 97 -12.77 8.07 -0.84
N MET A 98 -14.02 7.70 -0.59
CA MET A 98 -15.13 7.98 -1.49
C MET A 98 -15.47 9.48 -1.55
N ALA A 99 -15.32 10.21 -0.44
CA ALA A 99 -15.47 11.66 -0.43
C ALA A 99 -14.40 12.36 -1.28
N HIS A 100 -13.15 11.84 -1.24
CA HIS A 100 -12.03 12.38 -2.02
C HIS A 100 -12.12 12.02 -3.51
N ILE A 101 -12.33 10.75 -3.82
CA ILE A 101 -12.19 10.20 -5.18
C ILE A 101 -13.51 10.24 -5.97
N LYS A 102 -14.64 10.06 -5.28
CA LYS A 102 -16.01 9.91 -5.83
C LYS A 102 -16.19 8.67 -6.73
N SER A 103 -15.33 8.49 -7.72
CA SER A 103 -15.27 7.33 -8.62
C SER A 103 -13.79 7.10 -9.02
N PRO A 104 -13.24 5.89 -8.80
CA PRO A 104 -11.87 5.54 -9.17
C PRO A 104 -11.49 5.92 -10.61
N GLN A 105 -12.39 5.66 -11.56
CA GLN A 105 -12.18 5.95 -12.98
C GLN A 105 -12.12 7.45 -13.24
N LYS A 106 -13.08 8.21 -12.68
CA LYS A 106 -13.14 9.67 -12.86
C LYS A 106 -11.95 10.36 -12.22
N PHE A 107 -11.52 9.89 -11.05
CA PHE A 107 -10.31 10.35 -10.40
C PHE A 107 -9.08 10.08 -11.27
N THR A 108 -8.90 8.84 -11.74
CA THR A 108 -7.76 8.47 -12.59
C THR A 108 -7.72 9.31 -13.87
N LEU A 109 -8.87 9.50 -14.53
CA LEU A 109 -8.98 10.36 -15.70
C LEU A 109 -8.61 11.82 -15.38
N GLY A 110 -9.02 12.32 -14.22
CA GLY A 110 -8.65 13.66 -13.74
C GLY A 110 -7.14 13.81 -13.54
N VAL A 111 -6.51 12.83 -12.91
CA VAL A 111 -5.05 12.77 -12.71
C VAL A 111 -4.33 12.71 -14.07
N PHE A 112 -4.81 11.89 -15.01
CA PHE A 112 -4.27 11.83 -16.37
C PHE A 112 -4.39 13.17 -17.10
N ALA A 113 -5.53 13.85 -16.97
CA ALA A 113 -5.75 15.16 -17.56
C ALA A 113 -4.83 16.24 -16.95
N GLU A 114 -4.54 16.16 -15.65
CA GLU A 114 -3.58 17.06 -14.99
C GLU A 114 -2.16 16.79 -15.48
N TYR A 115 -1.74 15.53 -15.53
CA TYR A 115 -0.45 15.12 -16.08
C TYR A 115 -0.27 15.60 -17.53
N THR A 116 -1.25 15.36 -18.40
CA THR A 116 -1.15 15.76 -19.81
C THR A 116 -1.06 17.28 -20.02
N LYS A 117 -1.69 18.08 -19.15
CA LYS A 117 -1.55 19.54 -19.16
C LYS A 117 -0.17 20.04 -18.74
N SER A 118 0.57 19.23 -17.99
CA SER A 118 1.93 19.57 -17.55
C SER A 118 2.99 19.26 -18.61
N ILE A 119 2.63 18.61 -19.73
CA ILE A 119 3.55 18.29 -20.81
C ILE A 119 3.94 19.60 -21.53
N PRO A 120 5.23 19.96 -21.55
CA PRO A 120 5.70 21.14 -22.28
C PRO A 120 5.68 20.94 -23.79
N ASP A 121 5.50 22.03 -24.54
CA ASP A 121 5.49 22.02 -26.02
C ASP A 121 6.86 21.69 -26.64
N ALA A 122 7.93 21.72 -25.85
CA ALA A 122 9.28 21.42 -26.32
C ALA A 122 9.45 19.90 -26.59
N PRO A 123 10.09 19.52 -27.71
CA PRO A 123 10.35 18.12 -28.01
C PRO A 123 11.38 17.53 -27.03
N GLY A 124 11.13 16.30 -26.59
CA GLY A 124 12.05 15.55 -25.71
C GLY A 124 11.91 15.85 -24.22
N THR A 125 10.95 16.71 -23.84
CA THR A 125 10.58 16.95 -22.45
C THR A 125 9.29 16.21 -22.08
N HIS A 126 9.16 15.85 -20.81
CA HIS A 126 8.06 15.03 -20.29
C HIS A 126 7.15 15.85 -19.37
N GLY A 127 5.89 15.41 -19.24
CA GLY A 127 5.00 15.92 -18.20
C GLY A 127 5.52 15.68 -16.78
N ASP A 128 5.02 16.46 -15.84
CA ASP A 128 5.33 16.38 -14.41
C ASP A 128 4.80 15.07 -13.81
N ARG A 129 5.73 14.15 -13.61
CA ARG A 129 5.46 12.82 -13.03
C ARG A 129 5.11 12.86 -11.55
N GLU A 130 5.40 13.94 -10.83
CA GLU A 130 5.05 14.08 -9.42
C GLU A 130 3.53 14.16 -9.20
N ILE A 131 2.77 14.58 -10.22
CA ILE A 131 1.30 14.53 -10.23
C ILE A 131 0.81 13.09 -9.99
N LEU A 132 1.36 12.14 -10.74
CA LEU A 132 0.98 10.72 -10.67
C LEU A 132 1.39 10.10 -9.33
N LYS A 133 2.61 10.41 -8.85
CA LYS A 133 3.09 9.92 -7.56
C LYS A 133 2.25 10.45 -6.40
N ARG A 134 1.96 11.75 -6.39
CA ARG A 134 1.11 12.37 -5.35
C ARG A 134 -0.27 11.74 -5.31
N ALA A 135 -0.85 11.45 -6.47
CA ALA A 135 -2.14 10.77 -6.56
C ALA A 135 -2.10 9.33 -6.03
N MET A 136 -1.03 8.57 -6.29
CA MET A 136 -0.86 7.24 -5.70
C MET A 136 -0.69 7.31 -4.19
N SER A 137 0.19 8.19 -3.69
CA SER A 137 0.43 8.34 -2.26
C SER A 137 -0.81 8.79 -1.48
N SER A 138 -1.65 9.66 -2.06
CA SER A 138 -2.91 10.04 -1.40
C SER A 138 -3.87 8.86 -1.25
N ILE A 139 -3.85 7.89 -2.16
CA ILE A 139 -4.66 6.66 -2.05
C ILE A 139 -4.05 5.68 -1.04
N GLU A 140 -2.73 5.55 -1.04
CA GLU A 140 -2.00 4.70 -0.08
C GLU A 140 -2.33 5.06 1.37
N ASP A 141 -2.50 6.35 1.69
CA ASP A 141 -2.89 6.80 3.02
C ASP A 141 -4.27 6.25 3.48
N PHE A 142 -5.25 6.16 2.56
CA PHE A 142 -6.54 5.54 2.86
C PHE A 142 -6.40 4.02 3.00
N LEU A 143 -5.63 3.40 2.10
CA LEU A 143 -5.40 1.95 2.10
C LEU A 143 -4.69 1.49 3.36
N ASP A 144 -3.71 2.24 3.86
CA ASP A 144 -2.98 1.93 5.09
C ASP A 144 -3.93 1.96 6.29
N ARG A 145 -4.82 2.96 6.38
CA ARG A 145 -5.83 3.03 7.44
C ARG A 145 -6.83 1.86 7.35
N ALA A 146 -7.36 1.59 6.17
CA ALA A 146 -8.29 0.49 5.95
C ALA A 146 -7.65 -0.87 6.23
N SER A 147 -6.39 -1.08 5.84
CA SER A 147 -5.65 -2.33 6.04
C SER A 147 -5.42 -2.62 7.52
N ARG A 148 -5.15 -1.60 8.36
CA ARG A 148 -5.06 -1.80 9.82
C ARG A 148 -6.39 -2.29 10.41
N GLY A 149 -7.50 -1.70 9.97
CA GLY A 149 -8.83 -2.17 10.37
C GLY A 149 -9.11 -3.60 9.90
N GLN A 150 -8.76 -3.92 8.65
CA GLN A 150 -8.87 -5.27 8.08
C GLN A 150 -8.04 -6.30 8.88
N ASP A 151 -6.80 -5.96 9.22
CA ASP A 151 -5.90 -6.81 10.00
C ASP A 151 -6.44 -7.04 11.42
N GLY A 152 -7.01 -6.01 12.05
CA GLY A 152 -7.68 -6.15 13.35
C GLY A 152 -8.89 -7.10 13.31
N ILE A 153 -9.75 -6.97 12.29
CA ILE A 153 -10.86 -7.91 12.07
C ILE A 153 -10.32 -9.34 11.89
N LEU A 154 -9.28 -9.51 11.06
CA LEU A 154 -8.67 -10.82 10.82
C LEU A 154 -8.15 -11.46 12.11
N GLN A 155 -7.54 -10.67 13.00
CA GLN A 155 -6.98 -11.14 14.25
C GLN A 155 -8.07 -11.53 15.27
N LEU A 156 -9.17 -10.78 15.32
CA LEU A 156 -10.26 -10.99 16.29
C LEU A 156 -11.21 -12.13 15.91
N CYS A 157 -11.60 -12.22 14.64
CA CYS A 157 -12.64 -13.16 14.19
C CYS A 157 -12.25 -13.99 12.96
N GLY A 158 -11.06 -13.82 12.41
CA GLY A 158 -10.58 -14.58 11.25
C GLY A 158 -11.22 -14.10 9.92
N VAL A 159 -11.33 -15.03 8.97
CA VAL A 159 -11.94 -14.75 7.66
C VAL A 159 -13.46 -14.89 7.78
N CYS A 160 -14.13 -13.83 8.22
CA CYS A 160 -15.58 -13.70 8.30
C CYS A 160 -16.14 -12.76 7.22
N ASP A 161 -17.45 -12.49 7.25
CA ASP A 161 -18.10 -11.62 6.27
C ASP A 161 -17.64 -10.16 6.41
N GLU A 162 -17.40 -9.68 7.63
CA GLU A 162 -16.84 -8.35 7.90
C GLU A 162 -15.42 -8.21 7.34
N TRP A 163 -14.60 -9.26 7.47
CA TRP A 163 -13.26 -9.27 6.90
C TRP A 163 -13.30 -9.23 5.37
N ARG A 164 -14.22 -9.99 4.75
CA ARG A 164 -14.41 -9.98 3.29
C ARG A 164 -14.91 -8.63 2.80
N ALA A 165 -15.82 -7.98 3.54
CA ALA A 165 -16.27 -6.64 3.22
C ALA A 165 -15.11 -5.63 3.31
N ALA A 166 -14.25 -5.73 4.34
CA ALA A 166 -13.04 -4.92 4.44
C ALA A 166 -12.03 -5.21 3.33
N GLU A 167 -11.90 -6.46 2.91
CA GLU A 167 -11.05 -6.86 1.79
C GLU A 167 -11.52 -6.23 0.47
N GLN A 168 -12.82 -6.18 0.22
CA GLN A 168 -13.38 -5.52 -0.96
C GLN A 168 -13.06 -4.02 -0.98
N VAL A 169 -13.16 -3.33 0.17
CA VAL A 169 -12.76 -1.92 0.30
C VAL A 169 -11.28 -1.74 -0.04
N CYS A 170 -10.41 -2.54 0.59
CA CYS A 170 -8.97 -2.44 0.35
C CYS A 170 -8.61 -2.78 -1.11
N THR A 171 -9.31 -3.74 -1.72
CA THR A 171 -9.13 -4.10 -3.12
C THR A 171 -9.50 -2.93 -4.03
N SER A 172 -10.64 -2.27 -3.81
CA SER A 172 -11.03 -1.08 -4.58
C SER A 172 -10.00 0.05 -4.51
N MET A 173 -9.38 0.27 -3.35
CA MET A 173 -8.29 1.26 -3.20
C MET A 173 -7.05 0.84 -3.98
N ARG A 174 -6.64 -0.44 -3.90
CA ARG A 174 -5.51 -0.99 -4.68
C ARG A 174 -5.76 -0.92 -6.18
N ASP A 175 -6.98 -1.20 -6.63
CA ASP A 175 -7.34 -1.09 -8.05
C ASP A 175 -7.23 0.35 -8.53
N THR A 176 -7.59 1.32 -7.69
CA THR A 176 -7.42 2.75 -8.02
C THR A 176 -5.94 3.12 -8.12
N ILE A 177 -5.08 2.63 -7.22
CA ILE A 177 -3.63 2.80 -7.32
C ILE A 177 -3.13 2.19 -8.63
N ALA A 178 -3.51 0.95 -8.94
CA ALA A 178 -3.10 0.25 -10.15
C ALA A 178 -3.49 1.01 -11.43
N MET A 179 -4.65 1.67 -11.44
CA MET A 179 -5.09 2.52 -12.56
C MET A 179 -4.16 3.72 -12.79
N VAL A 180 -3.71 4.38 -11.71
CA VAL A 180 -2.76 5.51 -11.80
C VAL A 180 -1.35 5.02 -12.11
N GLU A 181 -0.94 3.89 -11.52
CA GLU A 181 0.36 3.26 -11.74
C GLU A 181 0.54 2.81 -13.19
N ASP A 182 -0.52 2.31 -13.85
CA ASP A 182 -0.52 1.94 -15.27
C ASP A 182 -0.15 3.13 -16.16
N ILE A 183 -0.73 4.31 -15.91
CA ILE A 183 -0.38 5.55 -16.60
C ILE A 183 1.08 5.91 -16.34
N TYR A 184 1.52 5.83 -15.08
CA TYR A 184 2.89 6.13 -14.68
C TYR A 184 3.91 5.22 -15.36
N CYS A 185 3.62 3.92 -15.45
CA CYS A 185 4.47 2.94 -16.14
C CYS A 185 4.65 3.28 -17.62
N HIS A 186 3.59 3.67 -18.31
CA HIS A 186 3.68 4.12 -19.70
C HIS A 186 4.42 5.46 -19.84
N ALA A 187 4.20 6.40 -18.92
CA ALA A 187 4.91 7.68 -18.91
C ALA A 187 6.42 7.52 -18.68
N LEU A 188 6.85 6.48 -17.96
CA LEU A 188 8.25 6.13 -17.76
C LEU A 188 8.86 5.36 -18.94
N SER A 189 8.17 4.32 -19.42
CA SER A 189 8.76 3.33 -20.35
C SER A 189 8.73 3.80 -21.80
N ASP A 190 7.62 4.42 -22.18
CA ASP A 190 7.21 4.62 -23.57
C ASP A 190 7.25 6.10 -23.97
N GLY A 191 7.21 6.99 -22.96
CA GLY A 191 7.15 8.42 -23.15
C GLY A 191 5.79 8.91 -23.63
N ASP A 192 5.64 10.23 -23.60
CA ASP A 192 4.34 10.91 -23.68
C ASP A 192 3.64 10.70 -25.04
N ALA A 193 4.40 10.55 -26.12
CA ALA A 193 3.85 10.28 -27.45
C ALA A 193 3.15 8.91 -27.54
N LYS A 194 3.76 7.87 -26.96
CA LYS A 194 3.15 6.54 -26.90
C LYS A 194 2.03 6.46 -25.88
N LEU A 195 2.12 7.22 -24.79
CA LEU A 195 1.05 7.39 -23.81
C LEU A 195 -0.26 7.85 -24.50
N ALA A 196 -0.18 8.79 -25.43
CA ALA A 196 -1.32 9.24 -26.22
C ALA A 196 -1.90 8.14 -27.12
N VAL A 197 -1.05 7.28 -27.69
CA VAL A 197 -1.48 6.13 -28.49
C VAL A 197 -2.20 5.09 -27.63
N VAL A 198 -1.65 4.76 -26.45
CA VAL A 198 -2.28 3.84 -25.48
C VAL A 198 -3.65 4.36 -25.07
N HIS A 199 -3.76 5.67 -24.78
CA HIS A 199 -5.04 6.31 -24.46
C HIS A 199 -6.06 6.16 -25.59
N LEU A 200 -5.65 6.44 -26.83
CA LEU A 200 -6.51 6.37 -28.02
C LEU A 200 -7.02 4.95 -28.26
N LEU A 201 -6.18 3.95 -28.02
CA LEU A 201 -6.50 2.53 -28.21
C LEU A 201 -7.27 1.91 -27.03
N LYS A 202 -7.66 2.72 -26.04
CA LYS A 202 -8.30 2.26 -24.79
C LYS A 202 -7.46 1.23 -24.02
N GLY A 203 -6.13 1.38 -24.08
CA GLY A 203 -5.19 0.43 -23.50
C GLY A 203 -5.03 0.55 -21.98
N PHE A 204 -5.49 1.65 -21.36
CA PHE A 204 -5.31 1.83 -19.92
C PHE A 204 -6.28 1.00 -19.09
N LEU A 205 -5.82 0.59 -17.91
CA LEU A 205 -6.60 -0.20 -16.95
C LEU A 205 -7.93 0.48 -16.60
N TYR A 206 -7.93 1.79 -16.36
CA TYR A 206 -9.15 2.51 -15.96
C TYR A 206 -10.23 2.55 -17.06
N GLN A 207 -9.86 2.37 -18.33
CA GLN A 207 -10.78 2.39 -19.46
C GLN A 207 -11.49 1.05 -19.66
N ASN A 208 -10.91 -0.03 -19.14
CA ASN A 208 -11.43 -1.40 -19.23
C ASN A 208 -12.05 -1.89 -17.91
N TYR A 209 -12.07 -1.03 -16.90
CA TYR A 209 -12.64 -1.36 -15.61
C TYR A 209 -14.17 -1.33 -15.71
N ASN A 210 -14.82 -2.49 -15.59
CA ASN A 210 -16.27 -2.55 -15.54
C ASN A 210 -16.74 -2.14 -14.13
N GLU A 211 -17.62 -1.14 -14.03
CA GLU A 211 -18.36 -0.87 -12.80
C GLU A 211 -19.25 -2.10 -12.52
N PHE A 212 -18.94 -2.83 -11.44
CA PHE A 212 -19.80 -3.90 -10.92
C PHE A 212 -20.85 -3.33 -9.97
#